data_AF-A0A365H7J6-F1
#
_entry.id   AF-A0A365H7J6-F1
#
_cell.length_a   1.000
_cell.length_b   1.000
_cell.length_c   1.000
_cell.angle_alpha   90.00
_cell.angle_beta   90.00
_cell.angle_gamma   90.00
#
_symmetry.space_group_name_H-M   'P 1'
#
loop_
_entity.id
_entity.type
_entity.pdbx_description
1 polymer ?
#
loop_
_entity_poly.entity_id
_entity_poly.type
_entity_poly.pdbx_seq_one_letter_code
_entity_poly.pdbx_strand_id
1 'polypeptide(L)'
;MQNRHRMMLVGSALLTSLALFPAGAAQAATAPVPAQTVVTAGQVSAPGAPAALQRSLTYWRGYRNGYRRGVRDGYRDCRRKRVGAHGHRGGRQYTRGWAAGYLRGYRRVCGR
;
A
#
# COMPACT_ATOMS: atom_id res chain seq x y z
N MET A 1 -30.47 22.53 -15.57
CA MET A 1 -30.69 23.42 -14.42
C MET A 1 -30.01 22.82 -13.20
N GLN A 2 -29.22 23.64 -12.51
CA GLN A 2 -28.37 23.29 -11.39
C GLN A 2 -29.21 22.98 -10.14
N ASN A 3 -28.82 21.98 -9.36
CA ASN A 3 -28.98 22.09 -7.92
C ASN A 3 -27.69 21.68 -7.22
N ARG A 4 -27.02 22.73 -6.76
CA ARG A 4 -25.82 22.72 -5.92
C ARG A 4 -26.25 22.83 -4.46
N HIS A 5 -25.29 22.55 -3.58
CA HIS A 5 -25.27 22.80 -2.14
C HIS A 5 -26.01 21.72 -1.33
N ARG A 6 -25.43 21.12 -0.29
CA ARG A 6 -24.62 21.75 0.75
C ARG A 6 -23.51 20.80 1.23
N MET A 7 -22.26 21.27 1.15
CA MET A 7 -21.17 20.77 1.98
C MET A 7 -21.51 21.10 3.43
N MET A 8 -21.66 20.09 4.28
CA MET A 8 -21.60 20.29 5.73
C MET A 8 -20.14 20.16 6.17
N LEU A 9 -19.66 21.28 6.70
CA LEU A 9 -18.50 21.45 7.55
C LEU A 9 -18.57 20.56 8.80
N VAL A 10 -17.48 20.59 9.56
CA VAL A 10 -17.33 20.23 10.97
C VAL A 10 -16.87 18.76 11.17
N GLY A 11 -15.76 18.45 11.85
CA GLY A 11 -14.95 19.29 12.73
C GLY A 11 -13.55 18.73 12.92
N SER A 12 -12.63 19.68 13.07
CA SER A 12 -11.25 19.49 13.47
C SER A 12 -11.19 19.06 14.94
N ALA A 13 -10.98 17.77 15.20
CA ALA A 13 -10.55 17.29 16.51
C ALA A 13 -9.02 17.40 16.59
N LEU A 14 -8.58 18.55 17.06
CA LEU A 14 -7.25 18.82 17.62
C LEU A 14 -7.12 18.12 18.98
N LEU A 15 -5.86 18.00 19.46
CA LEU A 15 -5.40 17.72 20.84
C LEU A 15 -5.03 16.24 21.11
N THR A 16 -3.74 15.89 21.01
CA THR A 16 -2.65 16.00 22.01
C THR A 16 -2.51 14.74 22.85
N SER A 17 -1.37 14.06 22.68
CA SER A 17 -0.69 13.37 23.78
C SER A 17 0.77 13.11 23.38
N LEU A 18 1.63 14.10 23.66
CA LEU A 18 3.05 13.84 23.87
C LEU A 18 3.16 13.10 25.20
N ALA A 19 3.61 11.86 25.19
CA ALA A 19 4.02 11.14 26.38
C ALA A 19 5.49 10.71 26.23
N LEU A 20 6.33 11.52 26.85
CA LEU A 20 7.63 11.29 27.49
C LEU A 20 8.44 10.05 27.07
N PHE A 21 9.63 10.36 26.55
CA PHE A 21 10.82 9.50 26.52
C PHE A 21 11.29 9.15 27.94
N PRO A 22 11.74 7.90 28.18
CA PRO A 22 12.82 7.61 29.11
C PRO A 22 14.14 7.49 28.35
N ALA A 23 15.09 8.38 28.71
CA ALA A 23 16.51 8.18 28.46
C ALA A 23 17.02 7.03 29.34
N GLY A 24 17.84 6.14 28.78
CA GLY A 24 18.39 5.01 29.53
C GLY A 24 19.56 4.32 28.84
N ALA A 25 20.76 4.73 29.24
CA ALA A 25 22.05 4.03 29.22
C ALA A 25 22.59 3.46 27.89
N ALA A 26 23.65 4.11 27.40
CA ALA A 26 24.65 3.48 26.56
C ALA A 26 25.35 2.35 27.35
N GLN A 27 25.37 1.14 26.79
CA GLN A 27 26.29 0.08 27.19
C GLN A 27 27.26 -0.18 26.04
N ALA A 28 28.54 -0.19 26.38
CA ALA A 28 29.65 -0.29 25.45
C ALA A 28 29.77 -1.71 24.84
N ALA A 29 29.98 -1.69 23.53
CA ALA A 29 30.76 -2.60 22.68
C ALA A 29 31.04 -4.05 23.14
N THR A 30 30.47 -4.99 22.40
CA THR A 30 31.17 -6.21 21.96
C THR A 30 30.96 -6.37 20.45
N ALA A 31 32.04 -6.64 19.72
CA ALA A 31 32.07 -6.67 18.26
C ALA A 31 31.26 -7.86 17.69
N PRO A 32 30.50 -7.67 16.59
CA PRO A 32 29.68 -8.74 16.01
C PRO A 32 30.51 -9.64 15.08
N VAL A 33 30.46 -10.95 15.32
CA VAL A 33 30.74 -11.97 14.30
C VAL A 33 29.50 -12.05 13.40
N PRO A 34 29.58 -11.78 12.07
CA PRO A 34 28.42 -11.83 11.20
C PRO A 34 28.07 -13.30 10.88
N ALA A 35 27.29 -13.93 11.75
CA ALA A 35 26.51 -15.10 11.38
C ALA A 35 25.40 -14.62 10.43
N GLN A 36 25.60 -14.80 9.13
CA GLN A 36 24.60 -14.46 8.11
C GLN A 36 23.37 -15.35 8.30
N THR A 37 22.39 -14.85 9.05
CA THR A 37 21.08 -15.49 9.12
C THR A 37 20.36 -15.17 7.82
N VAL A 38 20.34 -16.15 6.91
CA VAL A 38 19.46 -16.11 5.74
C VAL A 38 18.03 -16.13 6.27
N VAL A 39 17.41 -14.95 6.38
CA VAL A 39 15.99 -14.84 6.68
C VAL A 39 15.24 -15.26 5.43
N THR A 40 15.05 -16.56 5.26
CA THR A 40 14.01 -17.09 4.39
C THR A 40 12.71 -16.50 4.90
N ALA A 41 12.08 -15.60 4.13
CA ALA A 41 10.76 -15.06 4.41
C ALA A 41 9.70 -16.16 4.24
N GLY A 42 9.78 -17.19 5.07
CA GLY A 42 8.75 -18.19 5.27
C GLY A 42 7.60 -17.51 6.00
N GLN A 43 6.40 -17.66 5.45
CA GLN A 43 5.18 -17.09 6.00
C GLN A 43 4.91 -17.68 7.39
N VAL A 44 5.34 -16.96 8.44
CA VAL A 44 4.96 -17.29 9.81
C VAL A 44 3.49 -16.94 9.97
N SER A 45 2.62 -17.92 9.73
CA SER A 45 1.25 -17.87 10.20
C SER A 45 1.31 -18.14 11.70
N ALA A 46 1.48 -17.09 12.50
CA ALA A 46 1.36 -17.19 13.95
C ALA A 46 -0.08 -17.65 14.28
N PRO A 47 -0.25 -18.79 14.97
CA PRO A 47 -1.58 -19.23 15.41
C PRO A 47 -2.06 -18.23 16.46
N GLY A 48 -3.10 -17.45 16.13
CA GLY A 48 -3.69 -16.46 17.05
C GLY A 48 -3.66 -15.00 16.58
N ALA A 49 -3.16 -14.68 15.39
CA ALA A 49 -3.35 -13.34 14.86
C ALA A 49 -4.86 -13.04 14.71
N PRO A 50 -5.37 -11.92 15.25
CA PRO A 50 -6.80 -11.61 15.19
C PRO A 50 -7.24 -11.57 13.72
N ALA A 51 -8.38 -12.22 13.41
CA ALA A 51 -8.86 -12.40 12.03
C ALA A 51 -8.95 -11.08 11.23
N ALA A 52 -9.14 -9.95 11.91
CA ALA A 52 -9.10 -8.61 11.33
C ALA A 52 -7.71 -8.21 10.78
N LEU A 53 -6.63 -8.55 11.49
CA LEU A 53 -5.25 -8.30 11.07
C LEU A 53 -4.87 -9.17 9.86
N GLN A 54 -5.26 -10.45 9.85
CA GLN A 54 -5.04 -11.30 8.68
C GLN A 54 -5.83 -10.84 7.45
N ARG A 55 -7.09 -10.39 7.63
CA ARG A 55 -7.89 -9.76 6.56
C ARG A 55 -7.27 -8.47 6.04
N SER A 56 -6.68 -7.64 6.91
CA SER A 56 -6.03 -6.41 6.47
C SER A 56 -4.73 -6.70 5.70
N LEU A 57 -3.93 -7.67 6.14
CA LEU A 57 -2.70 -8.05 5.46
C LEU A 57 -2.96 -8.64 4.07
N THR A 58 -3.94 -9.54 3.96
CA THR A 58 -4.36 -10.10 2.66
C THR A 58 -4.95 -9.04 1.74
N TYR A 59 -5.73 -8.10 2.29
CA TYR A 59 -6.22 -6.93 1.56
C TYR A 59 -5.07 -6.10 0.97
N TRP A 60 -4.12 -5.69 1.82
CA TRP A 60 -3.00 -4.85 1.41
C TRP A 60 -2.08 -5.55 0.42
N ARG A 61 -1.85 -6.85 0.59
CA ARG A 61 -1.06 -7.65 -0.35
C ARG A 61 -1.73 -7.70 -1.72
N GLY A 62 -3.02 -8.02 -1.79
CA GLY A 62 -3.79 -8.03 -3.04
C GLY A 62 -3.77 -6.67 -3.74
N TYR A 63 -4.09 -5.61 -3.01
CA TYR A 63 -4.09 -4.25 -3.52
C TYR A 63 -2.72 -3.81 -4.04
N ARG A 64 -1.65 -4.02 -3.26
CA ARG A 64 -0.28 -3.62 -3.64
C ARG A 64 0.19 -4.36 -4.88
N ASN A 65 -0.13 -5.64 -5.00
CA ASN A 65 0.21 -6.44 -6.18
C ASN A 65 -0.53 -5.95 -7.43
N GLY A 66 -1.84 -5.69 -7.30
CA GLY A 66 -2.65 -5.10 -8.35
C GLY A 66 -2.07 -3.76 -8.80
N TYR A 67 -1.80 -2.86 -7.84
CA TYR A 67 -1.27 -1.53 -8.12
C TYR A 67 0.03 -1.55 -8.91
N ARG A 68 1.00 -2.38 -8.51
CA ARG A 68 2.27 -2.52 -9.23
C ARG A 68 2.06 -3.02 -10.66
N ARG A 69 1.15 -3.96 -10.87
CA ARG A 69 0.81 -4.45 -12.22
C ARG A 69 0.15 -3.35 -13.05
N GLY A 70 -0.86 -2.68 -12.49
CA GLY A 70 -1.56 -1.57 -13.14
C GLY A 70 -0.62 -0.47 -13.61
N VAL A 71 0.32 -0.02 -12.77
CA VAL A 71 1.29 1.02 -13.17
C VAL A 71 2.07 0.62 -14.42
N ARG A 72 2.53 -0.64 -14.51
CA ARG A 72 3.27 -1.13 -15.66
C ARG A 72 2.41 -1.25 -16.91
N ASP A 73 1.18 -1.73 -16.74
CA ASP A 73 0.23 -1.87 -17.85
C ASP A 73 -0.17 -0.49 -18.39
N GLY A 74 -0.49 0.48 -17.52
CA GLY A 74 -0.81 1.85 -17.92
C GLY A 74 0.35 2.56 -18.63
N TYR A 75 1.59 2.36 -18.14
CA TYR A 75 2.80 2.84 -18.82
C TYR A 75 2.94 2.23 -20.23
N ARG A 76 2.78 0.91 -20.33
CA ARG A 76 2.91 0.16 -21.59
C ARG A 76 1.84 0.56 -22.60
N ASP A 77 0.60 0.65 -22.15
CA ASP A 77 -0.56 0.97 -22.98
C ASP A 77 -0.46 2.37 -23.57
N CYS A 78 -0.10 3.36 -22.74
CA CYS A 78 0.20 4.70 -23.21
C CYS A 78 1.27 4.69 -24.32
N ARG A 79 2.41 4.02 -24.10
CA ARG A 79 3.47 3.91 -25.11
C ARG A 79 3.03 3.21 -26.39
N ARG A 80 2.07 2.30 -26.29
CA ARG A 80 1.51 1.56 -27.42
C ARG A 80 0.26 2.23 -28.02
N LYS A 81 -0.14 3.41 -27.52
CA LYS A 81 -1.40 4.11 -27.89
C LYS A 81 -2.63 3.21 -27.79
N ARG A 82 -2.68 2.36 -26.76
CA ARG A 82 -3.82 1.47 -26.45
C ARG A 82 -4.45 1.88 -25.12
N VAL A 83 -5.70 1.51 -24.91
CA VAL A 83 -6.41 1.76 -23.65
C VAL A 83 -7.09 0.49 -23.16
N GLY A 84 -6.92 0.17 -21.88
CA GLY A 84 -7.91 -0.51 -21.04
C GLY A 84 -8.22 -1.98 -21.29
N ALA A 85 -7.62 -2.66 -22.27
CA ALA A 85 -7.94 -4.06 -22.55
C ALA A 85 -7.06 -5.03 -21.75
N HIS A 86 -7.31 -5.16 -20.44
CA HIS A 86 -6.64 -6.17 -19.63
C HIS A 86 -7.64 -6.99 -18.80
N GLY A 87 -7.74 -8.28 -19.13
CA GLY A 87 -8.47 -9.25 -18.31
C GLY A 87 -7.59 -9.72 -17.15
N HIS A 88 -7.97 -9.38 -15.92
CA HIS A 88 -7.27 -9.86 -14.73
C HIS A 88 -8.13 -10.82 -13.93
N ARG A 89 -7.63 -12.04 -13.74
CA ARG A 89 -8.17 -12.95 -12.74
C ARG A 89 -7.52 -12.60 -11.40
N GLY A 90 -8.19 -11.76 -10.62
CA GLY A 90 -7.73 -11.33 -9.30
C GLY A 90 -8.89 -11.00 -8.38
N GLY A 91 -8.68 -11.16 -7.07
CA GLY A 91 -9.68 -10.76 -6.07
C GLY A 91 -9.99 -9.26 -6.12
N ARG A 92 -11.11 -8.84 -5.53
CA ARG A 92 -11.60 -7.45 -5.55
C ARG A 92 -10.52 -6.41 -5.21
N GLN A 93 -9.66 -6.72 -4.24
CA GLN A 93 -8.58 -5.86 -3.78
C GLN A 93 -7.49 -5.69 -4.84
N TYR A 94 -7.14 -6.79 -5.52
CA TYR A 94 -6.22 -6.75 -6.66
C TYR A 94 -6.77 -5.87 -7.77
N THR A 95 -8.03 -6.06 -8.16
CA THR A 95 -8.66 -5.27 -9.24
C THR A 95 -8.69 -3.78 -8.91
N ARG A 96 -9.03 -3.42 -7.67
CA ARG A 96 -8.98 -2.03 -7.19
C ARG A 96 -7.56 -1.45 -7.25
N GLY A 97 -6.59 -2.21 -6.75
CA GLY A 97 -5.18 -1.81 -6.82
C GLY A 97 -4.75 -1.59 -8.26
N TRP A 98 -5.06 -2.54 -9.14
CA TRP A 98 -4.72 -2.49 -10.55
C TRP A 98 -5.30 -1.26 -11.24
N ALA A 99 -6.59 -0.97 -11.08
CA ALA A 99 -7.21 0.21 -11.69
C ALA A 99 -6.55 1.53 -11.23
N ALA A 100 -6.29 1.65 -9.92
CA ALA A 100 -5.60 2.82 -9.37
C ALA A 100 -4.17 2.96 -9.91
N GLY A 101 -3.44 1.85 -10.00
CA GLY A 101 -2.10 1.80 -10.56
C GLY A 101 -2.08 2.14 -12.05
N TYR A 102 -3.03 1.61 -12.82
CA TYR A 102 -3.17 1.84 -14.25
C TYR A 102 -3.32 3.32 -14.56
N LEU A 103 -4.29 3.97 -13.92
CA LEU A 103 -4.52 5.41 -14.08
C LEU A 103 -3.29 6.24 -13.69
N ARG A 104 -2.54 5.84 -12.66
CA ARG A 104 -1.29 6.50 -12.25
C ARG A 104 -0.20 6.34 -13.31
N GLY A 105 0.01 5.12 -13.79
CA GLY A 105 1.03 4.79 -14.80
C GLY A 105 0.75 5.47 -16.13
N TYR A 106 -0.50 5.41 -16.59
CA TYR A 106 -0.94 6.03 -17.83
C TYR A 106 -0.75 7.55 -17.79
N ARG A 107 -1.24 8.23 -16.73
CA ARG A 107 -1.08 9.69 -16.58
C ARG A 107 0.37 10.16 -16.49
N ARG A 108 1.26 9.38 -15.87
CA ARG A 108 2.69 9.73 -15.78
C ARG A 108 3.36 9.84 -17.15
N VAL A 109 2.88 9.10 -18.15
CA VAL A 109 3.50 9.04 -19.48
C VAL A 109 2.71 9.85 -20.51
N CYS A 110 1.39 9.72 -20.51
CA CYS A 110 0.48 10.33 -21.49
C CYS A 110 -0.26 11.57 -20.98
N GLY A 111 -0.17 11.90 -19.69
CA GLY A 111 -0.85 13.07 -19.10
C GLY A 111 0.03 14.33 -19.09
N ARG A 112 1.02 14.40 -19.97
CA ARG A 112 1.85 15.59 -20.23
C ARG A 112 1.28 16.41 -21.37
#